data_AF-F3GKD9-F1
#
_entry.id   AF-F3GKD9-F1
#
_cell.length_a   1.000
_cell.length_b   1.000
_cell.length_c   1.000
_cell.angle_alpha   90.00
_cell.angle_beta   90.00
_cell.angle_gamma   90.00
#
_symmetry.space_group_name_H-M   'P 1'
#
loop_
_entity.id
_entity.type
_entity.pdbx_description
1 polymer ?
#
loop_
_entity_poly.entity_id
_entity_poly.type
_entity_poly.pdbx_seq_one_letter_code
_entity_poly.pdbx_strand_id
1 'polypeptide(L)'
;RQAGIPLTVCIDKVAASGGYMMACIGNKIISAPFAILGSIGVVAQLPNVNRLLKKHDIDFEVLTAGEYKRTLTVFGENTEKGREKFQQDLDITHDLFKNFVASYRPQLSIDEVATGEVWLGMAAVDKLLVDELKTSDEYLAERAKDADVFHLHYVQRKSLQERMGMAAATSADQLVTKWWGRLTQQRFW
;
A
#
# COMPACT_ATOMS: atom_id res chain seq x y z
N ARG A 1 18.01 -7.63 5.28
CA ARG A 1 19.00 -7.61 6.40
C ARG A 1 19.57 -9.00 6.72
N GLN A 2 18.76 -10.06 6.90
CA GLN A 2 19.26 -11.40 7.29
C GLN A 2 20.32 -11.99 6.35
N ALA A 3 20.19 -11.76 5.03
CA ALA A 3 21.17 -12.22 4.05
C ALA A 3 22.48 -11.38 4.01
N GLY A 4 22.65 -10.41 4.92
CA GLY A 4 23.84 -9.55 4.96
C GLY A 4 23.96 -8.50 3.86
N ILE A 5 22.97 -8.41 2.97
CA ILE A 5 22.94 -7.41 1.88
C ILE A 5 22.45 -6.06 2.43
N PRO A 6 23.25 -4.97 2.32
CA PRO A 6 22.82 -3.63 2.69
C PRO A 6 21.65 -3.14 1.83
N LEU A 7 20.62 -2.57 2.46
CA LEU A 7 19.45 -2.01 1.78
C LEU A 7 19.35 -0.52 2.05
N THR A 8 19.43 0.30 1.00
CA THR A 8 19.11 1.73 1.06
C THR A 8 17.74 1.96 0.43
N VAL A 9 16.84 2.63 1.14
CA VAL A 9 15.51 3.00 0.63
C VAL A 9 15.51 4.49 0.30
N CYS A 10 15.18 4.85 -0.95
CA CYS A 10 15.08 6.24 -1.39
C CYS A 10 13.61 6.63 -1.53
N ILE A 11 13.21 7.76 -0.94
CA ILE A 11 11.82 8.23 -0.88
C ILE A 11 11.72 9.61 -1.53
N ASP A 12 11.30 9.64 -2.78
CA ASP A 12 11.19 10.91 -3.53
C ASP A 12 9.86 11.62 -3.37
N LYS A 13 8.79 10.88 -3.05
CA LYS A 13 7.43 11.44 -3.00
C LYS A 13 6.73 11.18 -1.69
N VAL A 14 6.45 9.92 -1.38
CA VAL A 14 5.66 9.54 -0.19
C VAL A 14 6.12 8.19 0.33
N ALA A 15 6.34 8.12 1.65
CA ALA A 15 6.41 6.89 2.41
C ALA A 15 5.78 7.15 3.78
N ALA A 16 4.45 7.11 3.82
CA ALA A 16 3.64 7.34 5.01
C ALA A 16 2.82 6.09 5.35
N SER A 17 2.51 5.88 6.63
CA SER A 17 1.80 4.70 7.15
C SER A 17 2.47 3.40 6.71
N GLY A 18 1.77 2.51 5.99
CA GLY A 18 2.34 1.27 5.46
C GLY A 18 3.58 1.49 4.58
N GLY A 19 3.70 2.63 3.89
CA GLY A 19 4.90 2.98 3.13
C GLY A 19 6.12 3.16 4.03
N TYR A 20 5.96 3.83 5.18
CA TYR A 20 7.04 3.98 6.16
C TYR A 20 7.37 2.64 6.84
N MET A 21 6.35 1.81 7.12
CA MET A 21 6.52 0.44 7.61
C MET A 21 7.43 -0.38 6.68
N MET A 22 7.25 -0.26 5.37
CA MET A 22 8.12 -0.93 4.40
C MET A 22 9.51 -0.30 4.34
N ALA A 23 9.61 1.03 4.42
CA ALA A 23 10.88 1.74 4.32
C ALA A 23 11.79 1.51 5.54
N CYS A 24 11.23 1.37 6.75
CA CYS A 24 12.00 1.31 7.99
C CYS A 24 12.95 0.11 8.07
N ILE A 25 12.69 -0.95 7.31
CA ILE A 25 13.57 -2.13 7.23
C ILE A 25 14.91 -1.84 6.53
N GLY A 26 15.03 -0.74 5.80
CA GLY A 26 16.26 -0.31 5.15
C GLY A 26 17.37 -0.03 6.16
N ASN A 27 18.61 -0.40 5.86
CA ASN A 27 19.77 -0.01 6.64
C ASN A 27 19.98 1.50 6.63
N LYS A 28 19.61 2.13 5.52
CA LYS A 28 19.63 3.58 5.33
C LYS A 28 18.35 4.02 4.63
N ILE A 29 17.79 5.13 5.04
CA ILE A 29 16.62 5.77 4.43
C ILE A 29 17.03 7.16 3.98
N ILE A 30 16.88 7.40 2.69
CA ILE A 30 17.16 8.67 2.03
C ILE A 30 15.83 9.26 1.58
N SER A 31 15.67 10.58 1.69
CA SER A 31 14.45 11.23 1.27
C SER A 31 14.69 12.55 0.55
N ALA A 32 13.89 12.81 -0.48
CA ALA A 32 13.84 14.13 -1.08
C ALA A 32 13.28 15.16 -0.08
N PRO A 33 13.73 16.43 -0.13
CA PRO A 33 13.37 17.45 0.86
C PRO A 33 11.86 17.64 1.10
N PHE A 34 11.05 17.46 0.06
CA PHE A 34 9.59 17.67 0.09
C PHE A 34 8.77 16.37 0.07
N ALA A 35 9.42 15.21 0.20
CA ALA A 35 8.68 13.96 0.31
C ALA A 35 7.89 13.91 1.63
N ILE A 36 6.77 13.19 1.64
CA ILE A 36 5.89 13.04 2.80
C ILE A 36 6.21 11.72 3.51
N LEU A 37 6.55 11.79 4.80
CA LEU A 37 6.93 10.65 5.62
C LEU A 37 6.15 10.58 6.93
N GLY A 38 6.27 9.45 7.62
CA GLY A 38 5.65 9.24 8.93
C GLY A 38 4.27 8.61 8.80
N SER A 39 3.26 9.24 9.39
CA SER A 39 1.92 8.67 9.58
C SER A 39 1.99 7.29 10.24
N ILE A 40 2.87 7.14 11.22
CA ILE A 40 2.98 5.91 12.01
C ILE A 40 1.76 5.87 12.92
N GLY A 41 0.78 5.07 12.53
CA GLY A 41 -0.54 5.03 13.13
C GLY A 41 -1.48 4.16 12.29
N VAL A 42 -2.59 3.76 12.91
CA VAL A 42 -3.61 2.91 12.30
C VAL A 42 -4.94 3.62 12.42
N VAL A 43 -5.66 3.72 11.31
CA VAL A 43 -7.01 4.30 11.27
C VAL A 43 -7.93 3.37 10.52
N ALA A 44 -9.16 3.27 10.98
CA ALA A 44 -10.23 2.60 10.27
C ALA A 44 -11.47 3.49 10.25
N GLN A 45 -12.08 3.60 9.08
CA GLN A 45 -13.28 4.38 8.86
C GLN A 45 -14.33 3.49 8.22
N LEU A 46 -15.51 3.40 8.84
CA LEU A 46 -16.66 2.68 8.29
C LEU A 46 -17.87 3.60 8.26
N PRO A 47 -18.43 3.92 7.08
CA PRO A 47 -19.75 4.52 7.01
C PRO A 47 -20.80 3.52 7.49
N ASN A 48 -21.80 3.95 8.25
CA ASN A 48 -22.92 3.10 8.66
C ASN A 48 -24.23 3.64 8.06
N VAL A 49 -24.86 2.82 7.21
CA VAL A 49 -26.10 3.14 6.50
C VAL A 49 -27.30 2.39 7.08
N ASN A 50 -27.15 1.70 8.22
CA ASN A 50 -28.23 0.92 8.83
C ASN A 50 -29.50 1.76 9.07
N ARG A 51 -29.34 2.99 9.55
CA ARG A 51 -30.47 3.92 9.78
C ARG A 51 -31.21 4.28 8.48
N LEU A 52 -30.51 4.38 7.36
CA LEU A 52 -31.11 4.65 6.06
C LEU A 52 -31.92 3.44 5.57
N LEU A 53 -31.36 2.24 5.72
CA LEU A 53 -32.05 0.99 5.36
C LEU A 53 -33.33 0.81 6.18
N LYS A 54 -33.25 0.99 7.50
CA LYS A 54 -34.42 0.96 8.40
C LYS A 54 -35.49 1.99 8.03
N LYS A 55 -35.10 3.17 7.55
CA LYS A 55 -36.05 4.22 7.11
C LYS A 55 -36.84 3.83 5.84
N HIS A 56 -36.28 2.94 5.03
CA HIS A 56 -36.88 2.46 3.78
C HIS A 56 -37.43 1.04 3.89
N ASP A 57 -37.59 0.53 5.12
CA ASP A 57 -38.09 -0.82 5.40
C ASP A 57 -37.26 -1.92 4.68
N ILE A 58 -35.96 -1.69 4.56
CA ILE A 58 -35.01 -2.65 3.99
C ILE A 58 -34.34 -3.40 5.13
N ASP A 59 -34.64 -4.69 5.23
CA ASP A 59 -33.99 -5.61 6.16
C ASP A 59 -32.65 -6.10 5.60
N PHE A 60 -31.63 -6.12 6.46
CA PHE A 60 -30.31 -6.67 6.13
C PHE A 60 -29.92 -7.74 7.16
N GLU A 61 -30.07 -9.00 6.78
CA GLU A 61 -29.78 -10.13 7.65
C GLU A 61 -28.29 -10.49 7.65
N VAL A 62 -27.75 -10.63 8.85
CA VAL A 62 -26.34 -10.93 9.10
C VAL A 62 -26.25 -12.17 9.98
N LEU A 63 -25.88 -13.28 9.36
CA LEU A 63 -25.56 -14.51 10.08
C LEU A 63 -24.05 -14.57 10.29
N THR A 64 -23.61 -14.72 11.55
CA THR A 64 -22.20 -14.87 11.92
C THR A 64 -22.04 -15.96 12.98
N ALA A 65 -20.96 -16.72 12.89
CA ALA A 65 -20.56 -17.65 13.94
C ALA A 65 -19.59 -16.95 14.92
N GLY A 66 -19.93 -16.90 16.21
CA GLY A 66 -19.13 -16.24 17.25
C GLY A 66 -19.40 -14.75 17.39
N GLU A 67 -19.42 -14.27 18.64
CA GLU A 67 -19.88 -12.94 19.05
C GLU A 67 -19.10 -11.77 18.42
N TYR A 68 -17.81 -11.98 18.10
CA TYR A 68 -16.91 -10.92 17.60
C TYR A 68 -16.48 -11.10 16.13
N LYS A 69 -17.07 -12.03 15.38
CA LYS A 69 -16.66 -12.25 13.97
C LYS A 69 -17.02 -11.06 13.05
N ARG A 70 -17.87 -10.14 13.53
CA ARG A 70 -18.11 -8.80 12.97
C ARG A 70 -18.24 -7.77 14.08
N THR A 71 -17.18 -7.02 14.33
CA THR A 71 -17.14 -5.94 15.31
C THR A 71 -17.79 -4.65 14.80
N LEU A 72 -17.55 -4.28 13.54
CA LEU A 72 -18.23 -3.17 12.85
C LEU A 72 -18.71 -3.58 11.46
N THR A 73 -19.83 -3.01 11.02
CA THR A 73 -20.43 -3.26 9.71
C THR A 73 -20.96 -1.96 9.09
N VAL A 74 -21.07 -1.97 7.75
CA VAL A 74 -21.65 -0.85 6.98
C VAL A 74 -23.18 -0.87 7.04
N PHE A 75 -23.78 -2.06 6.96
CA PHE A 75 -25.22 -2.24 6.77
C PHE A 75 -25.97 -2.66 8.05
N GLY A 76 -25.28 -3.33 8.98
CA GLY A 76 -25.84 -3.78 10.25
C GLY A 76 -25.74 -2.72 11.35
N GLU A 77 -26.35 -3.02 12.49
CA GLU A 77 -26.28 -2.15 13.67
C GLU A 77 -24.95 -2.36 14.41
N ASN A 78 -24.18 -1.28 14.57
CA ASN A 78 -22.89 -1.33 15.27
C ASN A 78 -23.11 -1.09 16.77
N THR A 79 -23.02 -2.17 17.56
CA THR A 79 -23.19 -2.14 19.01
C THR A 79 -21.99 -1.51 19.72
N GLU A 80 -22.18 -1.06 20.96
CA GLU A 80 -21.09 -0.48 21.76
C GLU A 80 -19.95 -1.48 22.01
N LYS A 81 -20.29 -2.72 22.38
CA LYS A 81 -19.31 -3.81 22.52
C LYS A 81 -18.51 -4.06 21.24
N GLY A 82 -19.16 -3.97 20.08
CA GLY A 82 -18.50 -4.09 18.77
C GLY A 82 -17.50 -2.96 18.52
N ARG A 83 -17.85 -1.73 18.90
CA ARG A 83 -16.96 -0.56 18.84
C ARG A 83 -15.78 -0.68 19.79
N GLU A 84 -16.02 -1.04 21.04
CA GLU A 84 -14.97 -1.25 22.05
C GLU A 84 -13.97 -2.31 21.60
N LYS A 85 -14.47 -3.46 21.11
CA LYS A 85 -13.61 -4.53 20.61
C LYS A 85 -12.80 -4.08 19.39
N PHE A 86 -13.41 -3.33 18.46
CA PHE A 86 -12.70 -2.80 17.30
C PHE A 86 -11.63 -1.77 17.68
N GLN A 87 -11.91 -0.92 18.67
CA GLN A 87 -10.93 0.02 19.20
C GLN A 87 -9.74 -0.73 19.82
N GLN A 88 -9.99 -1.78 20.60
CA GLN A 88 -8.92 -2.63 21.13
C GLN A 88 -8.07 -3.25 20.01
N ASP A 89 -8.70 -3.71 18.92
CA ASP A 89 -7.97 -4.28 17.78
C ASP A 89 -7.10 -3.22 17.07
N LEU A 90 -7.58 -1.97 16.98
CA LEU A 90 -6.79 -0.83 16.48
C LEU A 90 -5.60 -0.52 17.38
N ASP A 91 -5.80 -0.48 18.69
CA ASP A 91 -4.74 -0.21 19.67
C ASP A 91 -3.64 -1.28 19.62
N ILE A 92 -4.03 -2.56 19.59
CA ILE A 92 -3.09 -3.68 19.43
C ILE A 92 -2.31 -3.56 18.12
N THR A 93 -2.98 -3.23 17.02
CA THR A 93 -2.32 -3.09 15.71
C THR A 93 -1.37 -1.90 15.71
N HIS A 94 -1.73 -0.80 16.38
CA HIS A 94 -0.88 0.37 16.53
C HIS A 94 0.38 0.05 17.33
N ASP A 95 0.25 -0.66 18.46
CA ASP A 95 1.40 -1.09 19.26
C ASP A 95 2.32 -2.03 18.48
N LEU A 96 1.77 -2.97 17.71
CA LEU A 96 2.57 -3.82 16.82
C LEU A 96 3.33 -3.00 15.77
N PHE A 97 2.71 -1.98 15.19
CA PHE A 97 3.36 -1.09 14.24
C PHE A 97 4.49 -0.28 14.90
N LYS A 98 4.24 0.31 16.08
CA LYS A 98 5.25 1.01 16.87
C LYS A 98 6.46 0.13 17.15
N ASN A 99 6.22 -1.09 17.64
CA ASN A 99 7.27 -2.07 17.96
C ASN A 99 8.05 -2.49 16.71
N PHE A 100 7.35 -2.67 15.58
CA PHE A 100 7.99 -3.00 14.31
C PHE A 100 8.97 -1.89 13.88
N VAL A 101 8.53 -0.63 13.89
CA VAL A 101 9.39 0.51 13.54
C VAL A 101 10.57 0.61 14.52
N ALA A 102 10.31 0.52 15.83
CA ALA A 102 11.32 0.56 16.88
C ALA A 102 12.43 -0.48 16.67
N SER A 103 12.06 -1.70 16.26
CA SER A 103 13.02 -2.78 16.05
C SER A 103 14.03 -2.51 14.93
N TYR A 104 13.64 -1.73 13.92
CA TYR A 104 14.51 -1.39 12.77
C TYR A 104 15.15 -0.01 12.86
N ARG A 105 14.58 0.89 13.67
CA ARG A 105 14.98 2.28 13.89
C ARG A 105 15.08 2.57 15.41
N PRO A 106 15.97 1.91 16.17
CA PRO A 106 16.06 2.05 17.62
C PRO A 106 16.44 3.46 18.09
N GLN A 107 16.94 4.31 17.19
CA GLN A 107 17.25 5.71 17.46
C GLN A 107 16.02 6.62 17.49
N LEU A 108 14.85 6.16 17.03
CA LEU A 108 13.63 6.95 17.02
C LEU A 108 13.03 7.08 18.42
N SER A 109 12.62 8.29 18.78
CA SER A 109 11.67 8.51 19.88
C SER A 109 10.28 8.12 19.38
N ILE A 110 9.93 6.84 19.51
CA ILE A 110 8.71 6.27 18.88
C ILE A 110 7.44 6.98 19.36
N ASP A 111 7.35 7.36 20.62
CA ASP A 111 6.17 8.05 21.14
C ASP A 111 6.00 9.47 20.55
N GLU A 112 7.08 10.11 20.10
CA GLU A 112 7.01 11.42 19.41
C GLU A 112 6.62 11.31 17.95
N VAL A 113 6.90 10.18 17.30
CA VAL A 113 6.66 10.00 15.84
C VAL A 113 5.48 9.09 15.52
N ALA A 114 4.95 8.35 16.49
CA ALA A 114 3.79 7.47 16.37
C ALA A 114 2.48 8.17 16.78
N THR A 115 2.36 9.46 16.44
CA THR A 115 1.16 10.28 16.67
C THR A 115 0.17 10.22 15.50
N GLY A 116 0.56 9.60 14.38
CA GLY A 116 -0.18 9.63 13.11
C GLY A 116 0.08 10.87 12.25
N GLU A 117 0.91 11.81 12.72
CA GLU A 117 1.30 13.00 11.95
C GLU A 117 2.21 12.66 10.77
N VAL A 118 2.26 13.57 9.79
CA VAL A 118 3.17 13.47 8.65
C VAL A 118 4.23 14.57 8.73
N TRP A 119 5.43 14.26 8.25
CA TRP A 119 6.54 15.20 8.16
C TRP A 119 7.06 15.27 6.74
N LEU A 120 7.41 16.47 6.29
CA LEU A 120 8.18 16.63 5.06
C LEU A 120 9.61 16.14 5.28
N GLY A 121 10.28 15.69 4.22
CA GLY A 121 11.66 15.21 4.25
C GLY A 121 12.58 16.07 5.12
N MET A 122 12.56 17.39 4.90
CA MET A 122 13.35 18.35 5.68
C MET A 122 13.13 18.30 7.20
N ALA A 123 11.90 18.03 7.68
CA ALA A 123 11.62 17.88 9.11
C ALA A 123 11.80 16.44 9.59
N ALA A 124 11.62 15.47 8.68
CA ALA A 124 11.76 14.05 8.97
C ALA A 124 13.20 13.66 9.33
N VAL A 125 14.21 14.36 8.79
CA VAL A 125 15.62 14.11 9.14
C VAL A 125 15.91 14.52 10.58
N ASP A 126 15.38 15.64 11.06
CA ASP A 126 15.54 16.10 12.45
C ASP A 126 14.86 15.16 13.45
N LYS A 127 13.77 14.51 13.03
CA LYS A 127 13.05 13.49 13.79
C LYS A 127 13.70 12.10 13.68
N LEU A 128 14.81 11.98 12.97
CA LEU A 128 15.47 10.70 12.66
C LEU A 128 14.53 9.70 11.98
N LEU A 129 13.51 10.15 11.26
CA LEU A 129 12.69 9.29 10.41
C LEU A 129 13.42 8.89 9.13
N VAL A 130 14.38 9.71 8.69
CA VAL A 130 15.29 9.45 7.59
C VAL A 130 16.71 9.74 8.03
N ASP A 131 17.68 9.28 7.25
CA ASP A 131 19.10 9.42 7.56
C ASP A 131 19.78 10.54 6.75
N GLU A 132 19.25 10.85 5.56
CA GLU A 132 19.83 11.85 4.66
C GLU A 132 18.78 12.48 3.75
N LEU A 133 18.98 13.76 3.43
CA LEU A 133 18.22 14.48 2.42
C LEU A 133 18.93 14.42 1.07
N LYS A 134 18.35 13.68 0.13
CA LYS A 134 18.89 13.47 -1.22
C LYS A 134 17.80 12.85 -2.10
N THR A 135 17.82 13.15 -3.40
CA THR A 135 16.91 12.50 -4.36
C THR A 135 17.44 11.13 -4.79
N SER A 136 16.56 10.21 -5.20
CA SER A 136 17.01 8.91 -5.72
C SER A 136 17.94 9.05 -6.93
N ASP A 137 17.65 9.99 -7.84
CA ASP A 137 18.49 10.29 -9.00
C ASP A 137 19.90 10.73 -8.60
N GLU A 138 20.02 11.64 -7.63
CA GLU A 138 21.31 12.08 -7.11
C GLU A 138 22.08 10.92 -6.46
N TYR A 139 21.39 10.12 -5.63
CA TYR A 139 21.99 8.93 -5.01
C TYR A 139 22.49 7.92 -6.05
N LEU A 140 21.68 7.62 -7.06
CA LEU A 140 22.05 6.69 -8.13
C LEU A 140 23.19 7.23 -8.99
N ALA A 141 23.18 8.53 -9.32
CA ALA A 141 24.24 9.18 -10.09
C ALA A 141 25.59 9.19 -9.35
N GLU A 142 25.57 9.38 -8.03
CA GLU A 142 26.76 9.20 -7.19
C GLU A 142 27.24 7.75 -7.20
N ARG A 143 26.33 6.79 -7.03
CA ARG A 143 26.67 5.37 -6.99
C ARG A 143 27.20 4.83 -8.31
N ALA A 144 26.75 5.37 -9.44
CA ALA A 144 27.18 4.96 -10.77
C ALA A 144 28.65 5.30 -11.07
N LYS A 145 29.31 6.15 -10.25
CA LYS A 145 30.73 6.51 -10.44
C LYS A 145 31.69 5.38 -10.07
N ASP A 146 31.28 4.50 -9.15
CA ASP A 146 32.13 3.49 -8.52
C ASP A 146 31.40 2.16 -8.30
N ALA A 147 30.20 1.97 -8.85
CA ALA A 147 29.50 0.68 -8.91
C ALA A 147 28.67 0.52 -10.18
N ASP A 148 28.48 -0.73 -10.59
CA ASP A 148 27.54 -1.10 -11.64
C ASP A 148 26.09 -0.95 -11.15
N VAL A 149 25.28 -0.23 -11.93
CA VAL A 149 23.87 0.02 -11.62
C VAL A 149 22.98 -0.84 -12.51
N PHE A 150 22.22 -1.74 -11.89
CA PHE A 150 21.30 -2.63 -12.58
C PHE A 150 19.85 -2.22 -12.30
N HIS A 151 19.04 -2.11 -13.35
CA HIS A 151 17.60 -1.93 -13.22
C HIS A 151 16.90 -3.29 -13.21
N LEU A 152 16.35 -3.65 -12.05
CA LEU A 152 15.60 -4.89 -11.86
C LEU A 152 14.10 -4.62 -12.02
N HIS A 153 13.41 -5.53 -12.71
CA HIS A 153 11.96 -5.50 -12.85
C HIS A 153 11.39 -6.87 -12.47
N TYR A 154 10.33 -6.85 -11.65
CA TYR A 154 9.63 -8.08 -11.31
C TYR A 154 8.78 -8.54 -12.50
N VAL A 155 9.00 -9.78 -12.93
CA VAL A 155 8.19 -10.39 -14.00
C VAL A 155 7.40 -11.54 -13.41
N GLN A 156 6.08 -11.39 -13.35
CA GLN A 156 5.20 -12.51 -13.05
C GLN A 156 5.21 -13.45 -14.26
N ARG A 157 5.75 -14.65 -14.07
CA ARG A 157 5.79 -15.66 -15.14
C ARG A 157 4.37 -16.15 -15.40
N LYS A 158 3.83 -15.80 -16.58
CA LYS A 158 2.57 -16.38 -17.08
C LYS A 158 2.76 -17.86 -17.38
N SER A 159 1.75 -18.66 -17.09
CA SER A 159 1.76 -20.09 -17.43
C SER A 159 1.75 -20.29 -18.96
N LEU A 160 2.20 -21.46 -19.43
CA LEU A 160 2.16 -21.81 -20.85
C LEU A 160 0.73 -21.74 -21.41
N GLN A 161 -0.27 -22.16 -20.63
CA GLN A 161 -1.68 -22.11 -21.01
C GLN A 161 -2.16 -20.66 -21.15
N GLU A 162 -1.80 -19.76 -20.24
CA GLU A 162 -2.12 -18.34 -20.34
C GLU A 162 -1.48 -17.69 -21.56
N ARG A 163 -0.24 -18.07 -21.88
CA ARG A 163 0.46 -17.57 -23.08
C ARG A 163 -0.20 -18.07 -24.37
N MET A 164 -0.57 -19.35 -24.44
CA MET A 164 -1.26 -19.92 -25.60
C MET A 164 -2.69 -19.40 -25.74
N GLY A 165 -3.41 -19.23 -24.64
CA GLY A 165 -4.77 -18.68 -24.61
C GLY A 165 -4.81 -17.21 -25.06
N MET A 166 -3.86 -16.39 -24.59
CA MET A 166 -3.71 -15.00 -25.09
C MET A 166 -3.41 -14.98 -26.59
N ALA A 167 -2.49 -15.82 -27.07
CA ALA A 167 -2.14 -15.88 -28.49
C ALA A 167 -3.35 -16.28 -29.37
N ALA A 168 -4.14 -17.26 -28.92
CA ALA A 168 -5.36 -17.68 -29.59
C ALA A 168 -6.43 -16.58 -29.62
N ALA A 169 -6.63 -15.87 -28.50
CA ALA A 169 -7.57 -14.75 -28.41
C ALA A 169 -7.19 -13.60 -29.35
N THR A 170 -5.93 -13.16 -29.36
CA THR A 170 -5.46 -12.13 -30.31
C THR A 170 -5.58 -12.56 -31.78
N SER A 171 -5.42 -13.85 -32.07
CA SER A 171 -5.56 -14.38 -33.43
C SER A 171 -7.03 -14.40 -33.87
N ALA A 172 -7.95 -14.74 -32.95
CA ALA A 172 -9.38 -14.70 -33.20
C ALA A 172 -9.87 -13.27 -33.45
N ASP A 173 -9.45 -12.30 -32.64
CA ASP A 173 -9.81 -10.88 -32.80
C ASP A 173 -9.33 -10.31 -34.15
N GLN A 174 -8.11 -10.67 -34.59
CA GLN A 174 -7.59 -10.27 -35.90
C GLN A 174 -8.39 -10.88 -37.06
N LEU A 175 -8.88 -12.10 -36.92
CA LEU A 175 -9.71 -12.74 -37.93
C LEU A 175 -11.11 -12.12 -37.98
N VAL A 176 -11.73 -11.87 -36.84
CA VAL A 176 -13.04 -11.22 -36.73
C VAL A 176 -12.99 -9.80 -37.32
N THR A 177 -11.98 -9.00 -36.96
CA THR A 177 -11.82 -7.64 -37.51
C THR A 177 -11.56 -7.64 -39.02
N LYS A 178 -10.77 -8.60 -39.53
CA LYS A 178 -10.52 -8.74 -40.98
C LYS A 178 -11.78 -9.18 -41.75
N TRP A 179 -12.61 -10.04 -41.17
CA TRP A 179 -13.88 -10.44 -41.76
C TRP A 179 -14.92 -9.32 -41.73
N TRP A 180 -15.00 -8.58 -40.61
CA TRP A 180 -15.85 -7.40 -40.49
C TRP A 180 -15.47 -6.30 -41.48
N GLY A 181 -14.17 -6.06 -41.66
CA GLY A 181 -13.64 -5.11 -42.67
C GLY A 181 -14.01 -5.52 -44.10
N ARG A 182 -13.96 -6.82 -44.43
CA ARG A 182 -14.38 -7.32 -45.75
C ARG A 182 -15.88 -7.19 -46.01
N LEU A 183 -16.71 -7.45 -44.99
CA LEU A 183 -18.17 -7.31 -45.08
C LEU A 183 -18.63 -5.85 -45.16
N THR A 184 -17.91 -4.93 -44.52
CA THR A 184 -18.21 -3.49 -44.58
C THR A 184 -17.70 -2.82 -45.85
N GLN A 185 -16.59 -3.29 -46.44
CA GLN A 185 -16.11 -2.81 -47.75
C GLN A 185 -16.98 -3.24 -48.94
N GLN A 186 -17.71 -4.36 -48.85
CA GLN A 186 -18.65 -4.77 -49.91
C GLN A 186 -19.95 -3.95 -49.97
N ARG A 187 -20.21 -3.06 -49.00
CA ARG A 187 -21.43 -2.21 -48.96
C ARG A 187 -21.28 -0.83 -49.60
N PHE A 188 -20.15 -0.54 -50.25
CA PHE A 188 -19.86 0.76 -50.87
C PHE A 188 -19.40 0.67 -52.35
N TRP A 189 -19.92 -0.30 -53.10
CA TRP A 189 -19.96 -0.28 -54.57
C TRP A 189 -21.31 -0.80 -55.05
#